data_AF-A0A7S1RJJ8-F1
#
_entry.id   AF-A0A7S1RJJ8-F1
#
_cell.length_a   1.000
_cell.length_b   1.000
_cell.length_c   1.000
_cell.angle_alpha   90.00
_cell.angle_beta   90.00
_cell.angle_gamma   90.00
#
_symmetry.space_group_name_H-M   'P 1'
#
loop_
_entity.id
_entity.type
_entity.pdbx_description
1 polymer ?
#
loop_
_entity_poly.entity_id
_entity_poly.type
_entity_poly.pdbx_seq_one_letter_code
_entity_poly.pdbx_strand_id
1 'polypeptide(L)'
;VTCAMAPAPGSVSGFFHLDVPPETRVRDVRRLLRTVLPADAKVLAPLPGRGVVALADEDGLPCRVTLSEFKAPISYGMVMTKAQTYELQDLLKAAVTRPDFQHRLDQFEQQASRESAQYRAGLAGLLMAEVYPDIQQHFGLEEGLVGQEAMFGALAHHGDLRITAVAHELETLMRNTKRVTYYKWVLEQMLGKQEEPEHLQGPSYADSFAAGYIVTTPSGHWR
;
A
#
# COMPACT_ATOMS: atom_id res chain seq x y z
N VAL A 1 -2.50 -8.22 -11.51
CA VAL A 1 -1.55 -8.89 -12.43
C VAL A 1 -0.29 -9.20 -11.65
N THR A 2 0.17 -10.45 -11.66
CA THR A 2 1.42 -10.87 -10.98
C THR A 2 2.47 -11.25 -12.02
N CYS A 3 3.75 -11.01 -11.76
CA CYS A 3 4.84 -11.43 -12.62
C CYS A 3 5.46 -12.72 -12.10
N ALA A 4 5.58 -13.74 -12.94
CA ALA A 4 6.18 -15.03 -12.55
C ALA A 4 7.71 -14.95 -12.40
N MET A 5 8.35 -14.08 -13.19
CA MET A 5 9.78 -13.82 -13.10
C MET A 5 10.07 -12.76 -12.03
N ALA A 6 11.33 -12.74 -11.59
CA ALA A 6 11.82 -11.67 -10.74
C ALA A 6 11.49 -10.30 -11.35
N PRO A 7 11.06 -9.32 -10.53
CA PRO A 7 10.76 -7.98 -11.02
C PRO A 7 11.97 -7.36 -11.72
N ALA A 8 11.73 -6.55 -12.75
CA ALA A 8 12.79 -5.81 -13.42
C ALA A 8 13.53 -4.89 -12.41
N PRO A 9 14.83 -4.60 -12.62
CA PRO A 9 15.56 -3.67 -11.74
C PRO A 9 14.81 -2.34 -11.54
N GLY A 10 14.69 -1.91 -10.29
CA GLY A 10 13.95 -0.70 -9.91
C GLY A 10 12.44 -0.91 -9.70
N SER A 11 11.93 -2.14 -9.79
CA SER A 11 10.55 -2.44 -9.41
C SER A 11 10.37 -2.38 -7.89
N VAL A 12 9.24 -1.82 -7.45
CA VAL A 12 8.84 -1.77 -6.03
C VAL A 12 8.00 -2.97 -5.60
N SER A 13 7.58 -3.83 -6.54
CA SER A 13 6.71 -4.99 -6.31
C SER A 13 6.83 -6.02 -7.44
N GLY A 14 6.37 -7.26 -7.21
CA GLY A 14 6.16 -8.29 -8.23
C GLY A 14 4.75 -8.36 -8.81
N PHE A 15 3.86 -7.43 -8.43
CA PHE A 15 2.49 -7.36 -8.92
C PHE A 15 2.08 -5.91 -9.22
N PHE A 16 1.07 -5.74 -10.06
CA PHE A 16 0.45 -4.46 -10.39
C PHE A 16 -1.01 -4.63 -10.83
N HIS A 17 -1.76 -3.54 -10.89
CA HIS A 17 -3.16 -3.49 -11.27
C HIS A 17 -3.33 -2.80 -12.62
N LEU A 18 -4.36 -3.21 -13.35
CA LEU A 18 -4.74 -2.65 -14.63
C LEU A 18 -6.23 -2.32 -14.60
N ASP A 19 -6.57 -1.06 -14.90
CA ASP A 19 -7.95 -0.65 -15.11
C ASP A 19 -8.34 -0.99 -16.55
N VAL A 20 -9.21 -1.99 -16.72
CA VAL A 20 -9.70 -2.44 -18.02
C VAL A 20 -11.21 -2.69 -17.95
N PRO A 21 -11.97 -2.52 -19.05
CA PRO A 21 -13.39 -2.85 -19.09
C PRO A 21 -13.67 -4.33 -18.75
N PRO A 22 -14.85 -4.69 -18.21
CA PRO A 22 -15.17 -6.08 -17.85
C PRO A 22 -15.09 -7.08 -19.01
N GLU A 23 -15.38 -6.64 -20.24
CA GLU A 23 -15.37 -7.47 -21.45
C GLU A 23 -13.98 -7.56 -22.13
N THR A 24 -12.93 -7.15 -21.43
CA THR A 24 -11.56 -7.15 -21.95
C THR A 24 -11.07 -8.57 -22.18
N ARG A 25 -10.46 -8.81 -23.34
CA ARG A 25 -9.83 -10.10 -23.67
C ARG A 25 -8.33 -10.05 -23.46
N VAL A 26 -7.70 -11.23 -23.43
CA VAL A 26 -6.24 -11.36 -23.30
C VAL A 26 -5.48 -10.57 -24.37
N ARG A 27 -5.95 -10.58 -25.63
CA ARG A 27 -5.34 -9.80 -26.73
C ARG A 27 -5.30 -8.30 -26.47
N ASP A 28 -6.30 -7.77 -25.76
CA ASP A 28 -6.39 -6.34 -25.47
C ASP A 28 -5.35 -5.95 -24.42
N VAL A 29 -5.15 -6.79 -23.40
CA VAL A 29 -4.06 -6.63 -22.42
C VAL A 29 -2.69 -6.73 -23.09
N ARG A 30 -2.49 -7.71 -23.98
CA ARG A 30 -1.23 -7.82 -24.74
C ARG A 30 -0.96 -6.56 -25.55
N ARG A 31 -2.00 -6.01 -26.20
CA ARG A 31 -1.90 -4.77 -26.97
C ARG A 31 -1.55 -3.58 -26.07
N LEU A 32 -2.19 -3.47 -24.90
CA LEU A 32 -1.93 -2.43 -23.92
C LEU A 32 -0.48 -2.48 -23.41
N LEU A 33 0.02 -3.69 -23.16
CA LEU A 33 1.36 -3.91 -22.61
C LEU A 33 2.43 -4.18 -23.68
N ARG A 34 2.14 -4.00 -24.98
CA ARG A 34 3.01 -4.45 -26.09
C ARG A 34 4.47 -3.98 -26.03
N THR A 35 4.73 -2.86 -25.37
CA THR A 35 6.08 -2.27 -25.25
C THR A 35 6.89 -2.89 -24.12
N VAL A 36 6.22 -3.55 -23.17
CA VAL A 36 6.81 -4.07 -21.93
C VAL A 36 6.56 -5.58 -21.74
N LEU A 37 5.64 -6.14 -22.52
CA LEU A 37 5.29 -7.56 -22.55
C LEU A 37 5.84 -8.20 -23.84
N PRO A 38 6.83 -9.11 -23.73
CA PRO A 38 7.35 -9.84 -24.88
C PRO A 38 6.26 -10.60 -25.65
N ALA A 39 6.46 -10.77 -26.96
CA ALA A 39 5.49 -11.43 -27.83
C ALA A 39 5.21 -12.90 -27.43
N ASP A 40 6.22 -13.57 -26.88
CA ASP A 40 6.19 -14.95 -26.40
C ASP A 40 5.76 -15.08 -24.93
N ALA A 41 5.62 -13.96 -24.20
CA ALA A 41 5.12 -13.98 -22.83
C ALA A 41 3.69 -14.55 -22.79
N LYS A 42 3.38 -15.35 -21.79
CA LYS A 42 2.09 -16.00 -21.59
C LYS A 42 1.28 -15.26 -20.53
N VAL A 43 -0.02 -15.16 -20.74
CA VAL A 43 -0.97 -14.74 -19.72
C VAL A 43 -1.56 -16.01 -19.11
N LEU A 44 -1.29 -16.24 -17.83
CA LEU A 44 -1.66 -17.45 -17.11
C LEU A 44 -2.78 -17.14 -16.13
N ALA A 45 -3.70 -18.07 -15.92
CA ALA A 45 -4.73 -17.95 -14.89
C ALA A 45 -5.06 -19.31 -14.26
N PRO A 46 -5.44 -19.33 -12.97
CA PRO A 46 -5.98 -20.53 -12.34
C PRO A 46 -7.41 -20.78 -12.87
N LEU A 47 -7.64 -21.96 -13.45
CA LEU A 47 -8.97 -22.42 -13.87
C LEU A 47 -9.43 -23.62 -13.03
N PRO A 48 -10.69 -23.64 -12.55
CA PRO A 48 -11.25 -24.77 -11.83
C PRO A 48 -11.08 -26.10 -12.58
N GLY A 49 -10.52 -27.10 -11.91
CA GLY A 49 -10.29 -28.45 -12.47
C GLY A 49 -9.15 -28.57 -13.48
N ARG A 50 -8.50 -27.47 -13.90
CA ARG A 50 -7.39 -27.49 -14.88
C ARG A 50 -6.06 -26.97 -14.32
N GLY A 51 -6.06 -26.41 -13.11
CA GLY A 51 -4.89 -25.77 -12.53
C GLY A 51 -4.55 -24.45 -13.25
N VAL A 52 -3.28 -24.11 -13.30
CA VAL A 52 -2.82 -22.88 -13.99
C VAL A 52 -2.62 -23.17 -15.47
N VAL A 53 -3.34 -22.45 -16.33
CA VAL A 53 -3.26 -22.60 -17.79
C VAL A 53 -2.90 -21.28 -18.47
N ALA A 54 -2.28 -21.36 -19.64
CA ALA A 54 -2.10 -20.20 -20.51
C ALA A 54 -3.41 -19.89 -21.25
N LEU A 55 -3.85 -18.64 -21.13
CA LEU A 55 -5.04 -18.13 -21.79
C LEU A 55 -4.70 -17.75 -23.25
N ALA A 56 -5.64 -18.04 -24.15
CA ALA A 56 -5.60 -17.63 -25.55
C ALA A 56 -6.06 -16.18 -25.69
N ASP A 57 -5.70 -15.55 -26.81
CA ASP A 57 -5.99 -14.14 -27.11
C ASP A 57 -7.50 -13.80 -27.11
N GLU A 58 -8.35 -14.77 -27.42
CA GLU A 58 -9.80 -14.63 -27.47
C GLU A 58 -10.50 -14.92 -26.13
N ASP A 59 -9.77 -15.46 -25.16
CA ASP A 59 -10.30 -15.74 -23.82
C ASP A 59 -10.61 -14.42 -23.09
N GLY A 60 -11.67 -14.45 -22.28
CA GLY A 60 -11.98 -13.36 -21.35
C GLY A 60 -10.89 -13.22 -20.30
N LEU A 61 -10.57 -11.99 -19.92
CA LEU A 61 -9.57 -11.72 -18.89
C LEU A 61 -10.17 -11.92 -17.49
N PRO A 62 -9.70 -12.89 -16.68
CA PRO A 62 -10.14 -13.02 -15.30
C PRO A 62 -9.56 -11.89 -14.43
N CYS A 63 -10.16 -11.66 -13.26
CA CYS A 63 -9.73 -10.60 -12.33
C CYS A 63 -8.26 -10.73 -11.86
N ARG A 64 -7.70 -11.95 -11.90
CA ARG A 64 -6.31 -12.24 -11.52
C ARG A 64 -5.65 -13.08 -12.61
N VAL A 65 -4.53 -12.57 -13.11
CA VAL A 65 -3.66 -13.24 -14.07
C VAL A 65 -2.20 -13.12 -13.65
N THR A 66 -1.41 -14.10 -14.06
CA THR A 66 0.05 -14.10 -13.94
C THR A 66 0.68 -13.96 -15.32
N LEU A 67 1.57 -13.01 -15.50
CA LEU A 67 2.39 -12.87 -16.70
C LEU A 67 3.64 -13.73 -16.54
N SER A 68 3.97 -14.53 -17.55
CA SER A 68 5.21 -15.32 -17.51
C SER A 68 6.45 -14.43 -17.54
N GLU A 69 6.36 -13.24 -18.12
CA GLU A 69 7.46 -12.26 -18.22
C GLU A 69 6.88 -10.84 -18.28
N PHE A 70 7.59 -9.88 -17.69
CA PHE A 70 7.26 -8.45 -17.75
C PHE A 70 8.56 -7.63 -17.64
N LYS A 71 8.87 -6.79 -18.63
CA LYS A 71 10.19 -6.15 -18.78
C LYS A 71 10.28 -4.72 -18.25
N ALA A 72 9.19 -4.17 -17.72
CA ALA A 72 9.19 -2.83 -17.16
C ALA A 72 9.32 -2.85 -15.63
N PRO A 73 9.93 -1.80 -15.04
CA PRO A 73 9.87 -1.62 -13.60
C PRO A 73 8.42 -1.37 -13.17
N ILE A 74 7.99 -2.07 -12.14
CA ILE A 74 6.69 -1.82 -11.49
C ILE A 74 6.87 -0.63 -10.54
N SER A 75 6.10 0.44 -10.75
CA SER A 75 6.09 1.63 -9.88
C SER A 75 4.90 1.59 -8.91
N TYR A 76 4.95 2.39 -7.84
CA TYR A 76 3.84 2.48 -6.88
C TYR A 76 2.50 2.88 -7.51
N GLY A 77 2.52 3.70 -8.57
CA GLY A 77 1.30 4.06 -9.31
C GLY A 77 0.66 2.89 -10.05
N MET A 78 1.41 1.82 -10.30
CA MET A 78 0.92 0.58 -10.88
C MET A 78 0.45 -0.42 -9.82
N VAL A 79 0.99 -0.36 -8.60
CA VAL A 79 0.66 -1.26 -7.48
C VAL A 79 -0.76 -1.03 -6.96
N MET A 80 -1.23 0.21 -6.92
CA MET A 80 -2.62 0.53 -6.65
C MET A 80 -3.02 1.72 -7.52
N THR A 81 -4.24 1.72 -8.02
CA THR A 81 -4.81 2.86 -8.74
C THR A 81 -5.22 3.94 -7.73
N LYS A 82 -5.41 5.17 -8.22
CA LYS A 82 -5.85 6.27 -7.37
C LYS A 82 -7.23 6.03 -6.74
N ALA A 83 -8.12 5.32 -7.43
CA ALA A 83 -9.41 4.94 -6.86
C ALA A 83 -9.23 3.95 -5.70
N GLN A 84 -8.34 2.98 -5.86
CA GLN A 84 -8.02 2.00 -4.82
C GLN A 84 -7.33 2.65 -3.62
N THR A 85 -6.54 3.72 -3.79
CA THR A 85 -5.98 4.44 -2.64
C THR A 85 -7.03 5.18 -1.82
N TYR A 86 -8.10 5.69 -2.43
CA TYR A 86 -9.24 6.22 -1.66
C TYR A 86 -9.97 5.11 -0.90
N GLU A 87 -10.25 3.99 -1.57
CA GLU A 87 -10.89 2.83 -0.93
C GLU A 87 -10.05 2.30 0.24
N LEU A 88 -8.74 2.23 0.09
CA LEU A 88 -7.79 1.87 1.15
C LEU A 88 -7.97 2.78 2.38
N GLN A 89 -8.05 4.09 2.19
CA GLN A 89 -8.23 5.03 3.29
C GLN A 89 -9.60 4.85 3.97
N ASP A 90 -10.65 4.56 3.21
CA ASP A 90 -11.99 4.29 3.76
C ASP A 90 -11.99 3.00 4.60
N LEU A 91 -11.34 1.93 4.13
CA LEU A 91 -11.18 0.68 4.88
C LEU A 91 -10.37 0.89 6.16
N LEU A 92 -9.27 1.64 6.09
CA LEU A 92 -8.48 2.01 7.27
C LEU A 92 -9.34 2.80 8.28
N LYS A 93 -10.13 3.78 7.82
CA LYS A 93 -11.03 4.57 8.68
C LYS A 93 -12.06 3.68 9.34
N ALA A 94 -12.70 2.80 8.58
CA ALA A 94 -13.69 1.86 9.09
C ALA A 94 -13.07 0.95 10.17
N ALA A 95 -11.86 0.46 9.96
CA ALA A 95 -11.17 -0.38 10.94
C ALA A 95 -10.84 0.38 12.23
N VAL A 96 -10.21 1.54 12.13
CA VAL A 96 -9.75 2.29 13.33
C VAL A 96 -10.87 2.95 14.11
N THR A 97 -12.05 3.15 13.50
CA THR A 97 -13.23 3.71 14.19
C THR A 97 -14.04 2.68 14.97
N ARG A 98 -13.73 1.39 14.85
CA ARG A 98 -14.44 0.34 15.60
C ARG A 98 -14.29 0.56 17.12
N PRO A 99 -15.35 0.32 17.92
CA PRO A 99 -15.29 0.53 19.37
C PRO A 99 -14.21 -0.28 20.09
N ASP A 100 -13.99 -1.53 19.65
CA ASP A 100 -12.97 -2.40 20.24
C ASP A 100 -11.54 -1.94 19.90
N PHE A 101 -11.31 -1.46 18.66
CA PHE A 101 -10.04 -0.84 18.28
C PHE A 101 -9.76 0.42 19.10
N GLN A 102 -10.75 1.30 19.26
CA GLN A 102 -10.62 2.49 20.10
C GLN A 102 -10.34 2.16 21.57
N HIS A 103 -10.96 1.09 22.09
CA HIS A 103 -10.66 0.61 23.44
C HIS A 103 -9.20 0.13 23.60
N ARG A 104 -8.61 -0.50 22.57
CA ARG A 104 -7.17 -0.85 22.57
C ARG A 104 -6.29 0.40 22.62
N LEU A 105 -6.66 1.46 21.90
CA LEU A 105 -5.94 2.74 21.96
C LEU A 105 -6.01 3.36 23.37
N ASP A 106 -7.18 3.30 24.03
CA ASP A 106 -7.32 3.76 25.42
C ASP A 106 -6.33 3.03 26.36
N GLN A 107 -6.18 1.72 26.18
CA GLN A 107 -5.24 0.91 26.98
C GLN A 107 -3.78 1.34 26.73
N PHE A 108 -3.40 1.61 25.47
CA PHE A 108 -2.05 2.09 25.15
C PHE A 108 -1.77 3.47 25.76
N GLU A 109 -2.74 4.37 25.77
CA GLU A 109 -2.58 5.70 26.38
C GLU A 109 -2.42 5.67 27.89
N GLN A 110 -3.12 4.75 28.56
CA GLN A 110 -2.97 4.56 30.00
C GLN A 110 -1.58 4.04 30.37
N GLN A 111 -0.97 3.24 29.49
CA GLN A 111 0.34 2.64 29.70
C GLN A 111 1.49 3.56 29.29
N ALA A 112 1.26 4.43 28.30
CA ALA A 112 2.29 5.28 27.73
C ALA A 112 1.71 6.60 27.21
N SER A 113 2.44 7.71 27.37
CA SER A 113 2.05 8.99 26.77
C SER A 113 1.84 8.85 25.26
N ARG A 114 0.84 9.54 24.68
CA ARG A 114 0.55 9.55 23.23
C ARG A 114 1.75 9.94 22.37
N GLU A 115 2.68 10.71 22.93
CA GLU A 115 3.89 11.18 22.23
C GLU A 115 5.05 10.17 22.30
N SER A 116 4.93 9.16 23.16
CA SER A 116 5.99 8.20 23.42
C SER A 116 6.24 7.27 22.23
N ALA A 117 7.48 6.80 22.11
CA ALA A 117 7.83 5.74 21.17
C ALA A 117 7.06 4.44 21.47
N GLN A 118 6.75 4.18 22.74
CA GLN A 118 6.01 3.00 23.18
C GLN A 118 4.58 2.99 22.66
N TYR A 119 3.86 4.13 22.70
CA TYR A 119 2.52 4.24 22.12
C TYR A 119 2.55 3.95 20.61
N ARG A 120 3.51 4.53 19.88
CA ARG A 120 3.65 4.31 18.44
C ARG A 120 3.99 2.87 18.09
N ALA A 121 4.85 2.22 18.86
CA ALA A 121 5.16 0.79 18.68
C ALA A 121 3.94 -0.09 18.93
N GLY A 122 3.14 0.20 19.98
CA GLY A 122 1.89 -0.51 20.26
C GLY A 122 0.85 -0.34 19.15
N LEU A 123 0.64 0.89 18.68
CA LEU A 123 -0.23 1.19 17.54
C LEU A 123 0.23 0.47 16.27
N ALA A 124 1.53 0.51 15.95
CA ALA A 124 2.07 -0.19 14.78
C ALA A 124 1.85 -1.70 14.87
N GLY A 125 2.11 -2.31 16.03
CA GLY A 125 1.85 -3.73 16.26
C GLY A 125 0.38 -4.10 16.11
N LEU A 126 -0.53 -3.26 16.63
CA LEU A 126 -1.97 -3.47 16.51
C LEU A 126 -2.44 -3.43 15.04
N LEU A 127 -1.99 -2.42 14.27
CA LEU A 127 -2.34 -2.30 12.85
C LEU A 127 -1.80 -3.48 12.02
N MET A 128 -0.56 -3.91 12.28
CA MET A 128 0.05 -5.07 11.63
C MET A 128 -0.69 -6.37 11.92
N ALA A 129 -1.21 -6.53 13.13
CA ALA A 129 -1.89 -7.76 13.55
C ALA A 129 -3.35 -7.81 13.13
N GLU A 130 -4.08 -6.68 13.19
CA GLU A 130 -5.55 -6.69 13.12
C GLU A 130 -6.14 -5.94 11.92
N VAL A 131 -5.37 -5.12 11.20
CA VAL A 131 -5.91 -4.25 10.15
C VAL A 131 -5.29 -4.51 8.79
N TYR A 132 -3.97 -4.49 8.69
CA TYR A 132 -3.30 -4.61 7.39
C TYR A 132 -3.48 -5.94 6.68
N PRO A 133 -3.52 -7.11 7.36
CA PRO A 133 -3.69 -8.39 6.66
C PRO A 133 -4.97 -8.45 5.80
N ASP A 134 -6.11 -8.06 6.38
CA ASP A 134 -7.40 -8.07 5.68
C ASP A 134 -7.41 -7.10 4.49
N ILE A 135 -6.83 -5.92 4.66
CA ILE A 135 -6.72 -4.90 3.61
C ILE A 135 -5.77 -5.35 2.49
N GLN A 136 -4.62 -5.93 2.84
CA GLN A 136 -3.66 -6.49 1.88
C GLN A 136 -4.34 -7.59 1.05
N GLN A 137 -5.07 -8.49 1.70
CA GLN A 137 -5.83 -9.54 1.04
C GLN A 137 -6.89 -8.97 0.09
N HIS A 138 -7.62 -7.92 0.51
CA HIS A 138 -8.64 -7.24 -0.28
C HIS A 138 -8.09 -6.73 -1.62
N PHE A 139 -6.94 -6.06 -1.58
CA PHE A 139 -6.28 -5.54 -2.79
C PHE A 139 -5.41 -6.56 -3.53
N GLY A 140 -5.22 -7.76 -2.97
CA GLY A 140 -4.35 -8.80 -3.52
C GLY A 140 -2.86 -8.45 -3.42
N LEU A 141 -2.48 -7.74 -2.37
CA LEU A 141 -1.09 -7.43 -2.03
C LEU A 141 -0.45 -8.59 -1.27
N GLU A 142 0.88 -8.61 -1.20
CA GLU A 142 1.60 -9.53 -0.33
C GLU A 142 1.32 -9.24 1.15
N GLU A 143 1.31 -10.28 1.98
CA GLU A 143 1.13 -10.11 3.42
C GLU A 143 2.38 -9.54 4.09
N GLY A 144 2.18 -8.82 5.20
CA GLY A 144 3.27 -8.32 6.04
C GLY A 144 3.89 -7.02 5.53
N LEU A 145 5.20 -6.84 5.76
CA LEU A 145 5.87 -5.55 5.53
C LEU A 145 5.93 -5.16 4.05
N VAL A 146 6.07 -6.12 3.14
CA VAL A 146 6.16 -5.84 1.70
C VAL A 146 4.87 -5.24 1.16
N GLY A 147 3.72 -5.84 1.46
CA GLY A 147 2.43 -5.25 1.08
C GLY A 147 2.14 -3.94 1.79
N GLN A 148 2.60 -3.79 3.03
CA GLN A 148 2.45 -2.53 3.77
C GLN A 148 3.23 -1.40 3.09
N GLU A 149 4.48 -1.64 2.73
CA GLU A 149 5.32 -0.70 1.99
C GLU A 149 4.68 -0.34 0.63
N ALA A 150 4.15 -1.35 -0.07
CA ALA A 150 3.44 -1.17 -1.33
C ALA A 150 2.22 -0.25 -1.19
N MET A 151 1.39 -0.44 -0.15
CA MET A 151 0.24 0.44 0.15
C MET A 151 0.66 1.88 0.42
N PHE A 152 1.63 2.09 1.30
CA PHE A 152 2.04 3.44 1.68
C PHE A 152 2.79 4.16 0.56
N GLY A 153 3.61 3.44 -0.22
CA GLY A 153 4.23 4.00 -1.41
C GLY A 153 3.19 4.40 -2.46
N ALA A 154 2.10 3.64 -2.62
CA ALA A 154 1.00 4.03 -3.50
C ALA A 154 0.23 5.27 -2.99
N LEU A 155 -0.05 5.35 -1.68
CA LEU A 155 -0.65 6.55 -1.08
C LEU A 155 0.22 7.80 -1.28
N ALA A 156 1.54 7.67 -1.11
CA ALA A 156 2.48 8.76 -1.35
C ALA A 156 2.54 9.16 -2.83
N HIS A 157 2.57 8.18 -3.74
CA HIS A 157 2.59 8.41 -5.18
C HIS A 157 1.35 9.16 -5.69
N HIS A 158 0.17 8.76 -5.22
CA HIS A 158 -1.11 9.38 -5.62
C HIS A 158 -1.49 10.61 -4.79
N GLY A 159 -0.62 11.03 -3.87
CA GLY A 159 -0.87 12.08 -2.88
C GLY A 159 -1.46 13.36 -3.50
N ASP A 160 -2.65 13.72 -3.02
CA ASP A 160 -3.32 14.98 -3.33
C ASP A 160 -3.97 15.56 -2.08
N LEU A 161 -4.60 16.73 -2.21
CA LEU A 161 -5.21 17.41 -1.07
C LEU A 161 -6.23 16.53 -0.33
N ARG A 162 -6.99 15.71 -1.07
CA ARG A 162 -7.99 14.82 -0.49
C ARG A 162 -7.33 13.66 0.26
N ILE A 163 -6.36 12.99 -0.34
CA ILE A 163 -5.61 11.90 0.30
C ILE A 163 -4.93 12.41 1.57
N THR A 164 -4.30 13.59 1.52
CA THR A 164 -3.66 14.20 2.70
C THR A 164 -4.68 14.56 3.78
N ALA A 165 -5.86 15.05 3.41
CA ALA A 165 -6.91 15.40 4.37
C ALA A 165 -7.45 14.16 5.11
N VAL A 166 -7.65 13.06 4.39
CA VAL A 166 -8.06 11.79 5.00
C VAL A 166 -6.95 11.18 5.84
N ALA A 167 -5.68 11.31 5.43
CA ALA A 167 -4.54 10.89 6.25
C ALA A 167 -4.49 11.67 7.58
N HIS A 168 -4.72 12.99 7.56
CA HIS A 168 -4.85 13.78 8.79
C HIS A 168 -5.99 13.26 9.69
N GLU A 169 -7.15 12.95 9.12
CA GLU A 169 -8.29 12.40 9.86
C GLU A 169 -7.96 11.03 10.47
N LEU A 170 -7.35 10.13 9.70
CA LEU A 170 -6.90 8.82 10.16
C LEU A 170 -5.95 8.92 11.36
N GLU A 171 -4.94 9.78 11.26
CA GLU A 171 -3.97 9.97 12.35
C GLU A 171 -4.61 10.61 13.59
N THR A 172 -5.66 11.41 13.40
CA THR A 172 -6.48 11.95 14.51
C THR A 172 -7.26 10.83 15.19
N LEU A 173 -7.89 9.94 14.43
CA LEU A 173 -8.62 8.78 14.94
C LEU A 173 -7.72 7.77 15.65
N MET A 174 -6.48 7.62 15.18
CA MET A 174 -5.44 6.80 15.82
C MET A 174 -4.70 7.54 16.96
N ARG A 175 -5.03 8.82 17.18
CA ARG A 175 -4.51 9.67 18.26
C ARG A 175 -2.99 9.83 18.22
N ASN A 176 -2.44 9.77 17.01
CA ASN A 176 -1.02 9.88 16.74
C ASN A 176 -0.62 11.36 16.58
N THR A 177 -0.50 12.06 17.71
CA THR A 177 -0.35 13.53 17.76
C THR A 177 0.77 14.06 16.87
N LYS A 178 1.90 13.36 16.80
CA LYS A 178 3.03 13.75 15.93
C LYS A 178 2.65 13.73 14.44
N ARG A 179 1.92 12.71 13.98
CA ARG A 179 1.46 12.63 12.58
C ARG A 179 0.33 13.60 12.30
N VAL A 180 -0.57 13.84 13.26
CA VAL A 180 -1.62 14.86 13.14
C VAL A 180 -1.01 16.23 12.86
N THR A 181 -0.03 16.66 13.67
CA THR A 181 0.66 17.94 13.45
C THR A 181 1.35 18.00 12.09
N TYR A 182 2.01 16.92 11.68
CA TYR A 182 2.65 16.83 10.37
C TYR A 182 1.65 17.00 9.22
N TYR A 183 0.58 16.19 9.18
CA TYR A 183 -0.38 16.27 8.08
C TYR A 183 -1.16 17.59 8.08
N LYS A 184 -1.41 18.18 9.24
CA LYS A 184 -1.99 19.52 9.33
C LYS A 184 -1.10 20.55 8.64
N TRP A 185 0.21 20.53 8.92
CA TRP A 185 1.17 21.40 8.25
C TRP A 185 1.19 21.16 6.73
N VAL A 186 1.24 19.90 6.26
CA VAL A 186 1.21 19.58 4.82
C VAL A 186 -0.05 20.14 4.16
N LEU A 187 -1.22 20.04 4.80
CA LEU A 187 -2.47 20.61 4.29
C LEU A 187 -2.39 22.14 4.18
N GLU A 188 -1.82 22.82 5.16
CA GLU A 188 -1.63 24.27 5.14
C GLU A 188 -0.71 24.69 3.97
N GLN A 189 0.37 23.94 3.73
CA GLN A 189 1.26 24.15 2.57
C GLN A 189 0.53 23.98 1.23
N MET A 190 -0.23 22.89 1.07
CA MET A 190 -0.97 22.60 -0.16
C MET A 190 -2.06 23.66 -0.43
N LEU A 191 -2.54 24.35 0.60
CA LEU A 191 -3.51 25.45 0.50
C LEU A 191 -2.85 26.83 0.34
N GLY A 192 -1.52 26.90 0.22
CA GLY A 192 -0.78 28.15 0.05
C GLY A 192 -0.69 29.01 1.33
N LYS A 193 -0.80 28.40 2.50
CA LYS A 193 -0.82 29.07 3.80
C LYS A 193 0.47 28.82 4.60
N GLN A 194 1.49 29.67 4.41
CA GLN A 194 2.66 29.92 5.29
C GLN A 194 3.89 28.99 5.25
N GLU A 195 4.91 29.36 6.04
CA GLU A 195 6.28 28.82 6.19
C GLU A 195 6.36 27.58 7.12
N GLU A 196 7.46 26.81 7.02
CA GLU A 196 7.69 25.52 7.68
C GLU A 196 7.88 25.63 9.22
N PRO A 197 7.29 24.75 10.06
CA PRO A 197 7.43 24.80 11.51
C PRO A 197 8.81 24.28 11.93
N GLU A 198 9.51 25.03 12.77
CA GLU A 198 10.87 24.69 13.24
C GLU A 198 10.98 23.28 13.86
N HIS A 199 9.91 22.76 14.49
CA HIS A 199 9.92 21.43 15.11
C HIS A 199 9.80 20.25 14.12
N LEU A 200 9.59 20.52 12.83
CA LEU A 200 9.60 19.51 11.76
C LEU A 200 10.96 19.39 11.04
N GLN A 201 11.97 20.19 11.43
CA GLN A 201 13.34 20.11 10.92
C GLN A 201 14.07 18.87 11.49
N GLY A 202 13.71 17.69 10.97
CA GLY A 202 14.40 16.42 11.20
C GLY A 202 14.85 15.78 9.88
N PRO A 203 15.53 14.61 9.89
CA PRO A 203 15.88 13.89 8.67
C PRO A 203 14.64 13.68 7.79
N SER A 204 14.83 13.72 6.47
CA SER A 204 13.73 13.82 5.50
C SER A 204 12.69 12.73 5.75
N TYR A 205 11.42 13.04 5.50
CA TYR A 205 10.32 12.13 5.77
C TYR A 205 10.44 10.77 5.06
N ALA A 206 11.09 10.74 3.89
CA ALA A 206 11.42 9.50 3.18
C ALA A 206 12.33 8.59 4.02
N ASP A 207 13.26 9.18 4.77
CA ASP A 207 14.17 8.45 5.67
C ASP A 207 13.44 7.96 6.94
N SER A 208 12.44 8.72 7.39
CA SER A 208 11.65 8.38 8.60
C SER A 208 10.57 7.31 8.35
N PHE A 209 10.06 7.18 7.12
CA PHE A 209 9.12 6.09 6.79
C PHE A 209 9.81 4.73 6.79
N ALA A 210 11.05 4.68 6.28
CA ALA A 210 11.93 3.54 6.43
C ALA A 210 12.33 3.31 7.91
N ALA A 211 12.72 4.36 8.65
CA ALA A 211 13.22 4.19 10.03
C ALA A 211 12.13 4.01 11.11
N GLY A 212 10.89 4.45 10.86
CA GLY A 212 9.85 4.57 11.89
C GLY A 212 8.94 3.35 12.07
N TYR A 213 8.89 2.46 11.07
CA TYR A 213 8.13 1.20 11.13
C TYR A 213 9.01 -0.05 10.99
N ILE A 214 10.31 0.11 10.70
CA ILE A 214 11.28 -0.94 10.98
C ILE A 214 11.45 -0.99 12.50
N VAL A 215 10.63 -1.83 13.15
CA VAL A 215 11.03 -2.46 14.40
C VAL A 215 12.35 -3.14 14.05
N THR A 216 13.47 -2.57 14.50
CA THR A 216 14.75 -3.28 14.48
C THR A 216 14.54 -4.50 15.35
N THR A 217 14.16 -5.63 14.75
CA THR A 217 14.23 -6.92 15.44
C THR A 217 15.69 -7.08 15.84
N PRO A 218 16.01 -7.30 17.13
CA PRO A 218 17.36 -7.63 17.52
C PRO A 218 17.79 -8.79 16.65
N SER A 219 18.90 -8.63 15.94
CA SER A 219 19.47 -9.60 15.02
C SER A 219 19.64 -10.96 15.71
N GLY A 220 18.63 -11.81 15.60
CA GLY A 220 18.68 -13.22 15.92
C GLY A 220 19.13 -13.96 14.68
N HIS A 221 20.34 -14.50 14.72
CA HIS A 221 20.91 -15.34 13.68
C HIS A 221 19.95 -16.48 13.31
N TRP A 222 19.53 -16.52 12.05
CA TRP A 222 19.05 -17.75 11.43
C TRP A 222 20.26 -18.40 10.75
N ARG A 223 20.64 -19.58 11.25
CA ARG A 223 21.55 -20.51 10.58
C ARG A 223 20.82 -21.26 9.48
#